data_AF-D7WED5-F1
#
_entry.id   AF-D7WED5-F1
#
_cell.length_a   1.000
_cell.length_b   1.000
_cell.length_c   1.000
_cell.angle_alpha   90.00
_cell.angle_beta   90.00
_cell.angle_gamma   90.00
#
_symmetry.space_group_name_H-M   'P 1'
#
loop_
_entity.id
_entity.type
_entity.pdbx_description
1 polymer ?
#
loop_
_entity_poly.entity_id
_entity_poly.type
_entity_poly.pdbx_seq_one_letter_code
_entity_poly.pdbx_strand_id
1 'polypeptide(L)'
;MELSQRLDLGKLGLDATTSDEPAPLEGDTMAQLAGLLVQVGAVEDADEISGTDTLDSLGVDSLTRIELAVRVEEQFGVQIDEGLWNSWATLSDAAAHLDQNSSP
;
A
#
# COMPACT_ATOMS: atom_id res chain seq x y z
N MET A 1 -43.16 42.93 -8.13
CA MET A 1 -42.71 41.78 -8.95
C MET A 1 -41.19 41.77 -8.86
N GLU A 2 -40.70 41.38 -7.69
CA GLU A 2 -39.29 41.48 -7.31
C GLU A 2 -38.69 40.08 -7.24
N LEU A 3 -37.36 40.03 -7.40
CA LEU A 3 -36.44 38.92 -7.11
C LEU A 3 -36.10 37.97 -8.28
N SER A 4 -35.57 38.54 -9.36
CA SER A 4 -34.62 37.85 -10.23
C SER A 4 -33.23 37.83 -9.58
N GLN A 5 -33.05 37.04 -8.51
CA GLN A 5 -31.71 36.65 -8.07
C GLN A 5 -31.41 35.27 -8.66
N ARG A 6 -30.74 35.29 -9.82
CA ARG A 6 -30.04 34.14 -10.38
C ARG A 6 -29.08 33.64 -9.31
N LEU A 7 -29.42 32.53 -8.67
CA LEU A 7 -28.46 31.76 -7.90
C LEU A 7 -27.48 31.15 -8.92
N ASP A 8 -26.32 31.78 -9.08
CA ASP A 8 -25.21 31.25 -9.88
C ASP A 8 -24.74 29.94 -9.23
N LEU A 9 -25.29 28.81 -9.69
CA LEU A 9 -24.85 27.45 -9.35
C LEU A 9 -23.45 27.11 -9.89
N GLY A 10 -22.79 28.03 -10.59
CA GLY A 10 -21.44 27.85 -11.13
C GLY A 10 -20.30 27.91 -10.11
N LYS A 11 -20.60 28.02 -8.81
CA LYS A 11 -19.59 28.13 -7.74
C LYS A 11 -19.84 27.19 -6.55
N LEU A 12 -20.60 26.11 -6.73
CA LEU A 12 -20.51 25.00 -5.79
C LEU A 12 -19.40 24.07 -6.28
N GLY A 13 -18.17 24.48 -6.00
CA GLY A 13 -16.99 23.65 -6.10
C GLY A 13 -17.16 22.46 -5.17
N LEU A 14 -17.58 21.35 -5.76
CA LEU A 14 -17.56 20.01 -5.22
C LEU A 14 -17.32 19.07 -6.41
N ASP A 15 -16.40 19.43 -7.30
CA ASP A 15 -15.62 18.37 -7.95
C ASP A 15 -14.82 17.78 -6.80
N ALA A 16 -15.37 16.72 -6.23
CA ALA A 16 -14.64 15.81 -5.39
C ALA A 16 -13.49 15.26 -6.24
N THR A 17 -12.42 16.03 -6.33
CA THR A 17 -11.10 15.44 -6.11
C THR A 17 -11.28 14.64 -4.81
N THR A 18 -11.11 13.35 -4.79
CA THR A 18 -10.26 12.51 -5.61
C THR A 18 -11.02 11.20 -5.67
N SER A 19 -10.93 10.46 -6.78
CA SER A 19 -11.20 9.04 -6.71
C SER A 19 -10.38 8.50 -5.54
N ASP A 20 -11.03 8.21 -4.42
CA ASP A 20 -10.51 7.36 -3.36
C ASP A 20 -10.55 5.93 -3.92
N GLU A 21 -9.88 5.78 -5.05
CA GLU A 21 -9.51 4.53 -5.65
C GLU A 21 -8.05 4.42 -5.22
N PRO A 22 -7.69 3.41 -4.42
CA PRO A 22 -6.30 3.21 -4.03
C PRO A 22 -5.48 3.27 -5.31
N ALA A 23 -4.51 4.19 -5.35
CA ALA A 23 -3.69 4.39 -6.54
C ALA A 23 -3.21 3.00 -7.01
N PRO A 24 -3.36 2.67 -8.31
CA PRO A 24 -3.01 1.34 -8.81
C PRO A 24 -1.56 1.11 -8.39
N LEU A 25 -1.33 0.07 -7.60
CA LEU A 25 -0.05 -0.28 -6.99
C LEU A 25 1.04 -0.14 -8.07
N GLU A 26 1.74 1.00 -8.10
CA GLU A 26 2.69 1.31 -9.16
C GLU A 26 3.93 0.44 -8.94
N GLY A 27 3.91 -0.74 -9.55
CA GLY A 27 4.98 -1.73 -9.54
C GLY A 27 4.42 -3.14 -9.34
N ASP A 28 4.77 -4.06 -10.24
CA ASP A 28 4.52 -5.51 -10.09
C ASP A 28 4.94 -5.98 -8.68
N THR A 29 6.07 -5.47 -8.20
CA THR A 29 6.62 -5.72 -6.85
C THR A 29 5.68 -5.29 -5.71
N MET A 30 5.00 -4.14 -5.80
CA MET A 30 4.08 -3.69 -4.75
C MET A 30 2.80 -4.55 -4.75
N ALA A 31 2.26 -4.87 -5.93
CA ALA A 31 1.12 -5.79 -6.06
C ALA A 31 1.45 -7.19 -5.53
N GLN A 32 2.66 -7.67 -5.81
CA GLN A 32 3.17 -8.92 -5.28
C GLN A 32 3.34 -8.90 -3.76
N LEU A 33 3.91 -7.83 -3.19
CA LEU A 33 4.03 -7.66 -1.74
C LEU A 33 2.65 -7.60 -1.05
N ALA A 34 1.69 -6.90 -1.65
CA ALA A 34 0.31 -6.86 -1.16
C ALA A 34 -0.34 -8.25 -1.17
N GLY A 35 -0.13 -9.03 -2.23
CA GLY A 35 -0.58 -10.42 -2.30
C GLY A 35 0.04 -11.32 -1.22
N LEU A 36 1.31 -11.11 -0.88
CA LEU A 36 1.96 -11.82 0.22
C LEU A 36 1.35 -11.46 1.59
N LEU A 37 1.02 -10.18 1.81
CA LEU A 37 0.35 -9.72 3.03
C LEU A 37 -1.02 -10.40 3.21
N VAL A 38 -1.82 -10.50 2.14
CA VAL A 38 -3.07 -11.28 2.15
C VAL A 38 -2.81 -12.75 2.46
N GLN A 39 -1.78 -13.34 1.84
CA GLN A 39 -1.48 -14.77 2.01
C GLN A 39 -1.06 -15.15 3.43
N VAL A 40 -0.39 -14.24 4.15
CA VAL A 40 -0.03 -14.44 5.57
C VAL A 40 -1.14 -14.01 6.52
N GLY A 41 -2.28 -13.53 6.00
CA GLY A 41 -3.42 -13.10 6.80
C GLY A 41 -3.21 -11.78 7.54
N ALA A 42 -2.29 -10.93 7.05
CA ALA A 42 -2.12 -9.58 7.57
C ALA A 42 -3.33 -8.68 7.25
N VAL A 43 -3.92 -8.85 6.07
CA VAL A 43 -5.11 -8.15 5.60
C VAL A 43 -6.03 -9.14 4.88
N GLU A 44 -7.31 -8.77 4.72
CA GLU A 44 -8.28 -9.60 4.00
C GLU A 44 -8.18 -9.40 2.48
N ASP A 45 -7.93 -8.17 2.03
CA ASP A 45 -7.84 -7.84 0.61
C ASP A 45 -6.61 -6.97 0.30
N ALA A 46 -6.02 -7.18 -0.89
CA ALA A 46 -4.84 -6.42 -1.34
C ALA A 46 -5.20 -4.98 -1.72
N ASP A 47 -6.45 -4.74 -2.12
CA ASP A 47 -6.93 -3.41 -2.49
C ASP A 47 -7.06 -2.46 -1.28
N GLU A 48 -7.07 -3.00 -0.05
CA GLU A 48 -7.08 -2.21 1.19
C GLU A 48 -5.68 -1.70 1.57
N ILE A 49 -4.63 -2.15 0.87
CA ILE A 49 -3.25 -1.79 1.16
C ILE A 49 -2.85 -0.53 0.39
N SER A 50 -2.38 0.47 1.13
CA SER A 50 -1.68 1.64 0.59
C SER A 50 -0.16 1.48 0.70
N GLY A 51 0.57 2.00 -0.27
CA GLY A 51 2.04 2.05 -0.21
C GLY A 51 2.58 2.88 0.97
N THR A 52 1.77 3.78 1.55
CA THR A 52 2.14 4.55 2.75
C THR A 52 1.92 3.80 4.05
N ASP A 53 1.29 2.63 4.00
CA ASP A 53 1.03 1.84 5.20
C ASP A 53 2.32 1.26 5.77
N THR A 54 2.26 0.95 7.05
CA THR A 54 3.32 0.30 7.81
C THR A 54 2.84 -1.09 8.22
N LEU A 55 3.78 -2.01 8.48
CA LEU A 55 3.39 -3.32 9.02
C LEU A 55 2.62 -3.21 10.34
N ASP A 56 2.96 -2.23 11.18
CA ASP A 56 2.30 -2.01 12.47
C ASP A 56 0.86 -1.49 12.29
N SER A 57 0.64 -0.56 11.35
CA SER A 57 -0.70 -0.05 11.03
C SER A 57 -1.61 -1.11 10.41
N LEU A 58 -1.04 -2.10 9.71
CA LEU A 58 -1.75 -3.27 9.21
C LEU A 58 -1.93 -4.37 10.27
N GLY A 59 -1.49 -4.15 11.51
CA GLY A 59 -1.64 -5.13 12.59
C GLY A 59 -0.76 -6.37 12.47
N VAL A 60 0.32 -6.31 11.68
CA VAL A 60 1.24 -7.43 11.46
C VAL A 60 2.06 -7.67 12.73
N ASP A 61 1.73 -8.76 13.42
CA ASP A 61 2.45 -9.21 14.62
C ASP A 61 3.81 -9.87 14.29
N SER A 62 4.57 -10.21 15.33
CA SER A 62 5.92 -10.77 15.18
C SER A 62 5.94 -12.11 14.43
N LEU A 63 4.96 -13.00 14.62
CA LEU A 63 4.93 -14.29 13.93
C LEU A 63 4.58 -14.11 12.45
N THR A 64 3.57 -13.30 12.17
CA THR A 64 3.17 -12.95 10.81
C THR A 64 4.31 -12.26 10.05
N ARG A 65 5.11 -11.42 10.73
CA ARG A 65 6.30 -10.78 10.14
C ARG A 65 7.40 -11.78 9.78
N ILE A 66 7.63 -12.80 10.61
CA ILE A 66 8.59 -13.88 10.30
C ILE A 66 8.13 -14.66 9.08
N GLU A 67 6.83 -14.98 9.02
CA GLU A 67 6.24 -15.71 7.92
C GLU A 67 6.28 -14.91 6.59
N LEU A 68 6.00 -13.61 6.67
CA LEU A 68 6.13 -12.67 5.55
C LEU A 68 7.58 -12.60 5.06
N ALA A 69 8.55 -12.53 5.97
CA ALA A 69 9.97 -12.50 5.62
C ALA A 69 10.36 -13.72 4.78
N VAL A 70 9.99 -14.93 5.22
CA VAL A 70 10.28 -16.17 4.48
C VAL A 70 9.67 -16.14 3.09
N ARG A 71 8.41 -15.73 2.93
CA ARG A 71 7.77 -15.67 1.60
C ARG A 71 8.38 -14.62 0.69
N VAL A 72 8.77 -13.47 1.24
CA VAL A 72 9.48 -12.42 0.49
C VAL A 72 10.84 -12.96 0.01
N GLU A 73 11.59 -13.66 0.87
CA GLU A 73 12.84 -14.32 0.50
C GLU A 73 12.64 -15.35 -0.62
N GLU A 74 11.61 -16.20 -0.51
CA GLU A 74 11.28 -17.23 -1.50
C GLU A 74 10.85 -16.64 -2.85
N GLN A 75 10.08 -15.55 -2.83
CA GLN A 75 9.50 -14.96 -4.04
C GLN A 75 10.46 -14.02 -4.77
N PHE A 76 11.22 -13.21 -4.03
CA PHE A 76 12.09 -12.18 -4.61
C PHE A 76 13.58 -12.55 -4.58
N GLY A 77 13.97 -13.58 -3.82
CA GLY A 77 15.37 -13.97 -3.64
C GLY A 77 16.19 -12.99 -2.80
N VAL A 78 15.53 -12.09 -2.06
CA VAL A 78 16.17 -11.06 -1.22
C VAL A 78 16.13 -11.50 0.23
N GLN A 79 17.29 -11.65 0.87
CA GLN A 79 17.37 -12.00 2.30
C GLN A 79 16.82 -10.87 3.18
N ILE A 80 15.88 -11.19 4.07
CA ILE A 80 15.23 -10.24 4.96
C ILE A 80 15.59 -10.52 6.42
N ASP A 81 16.42 -9.66 6.99
CA ASP A 81 16.72 -9.66 8.42
C ASP A 81 15.92 -8.59 9.19
N GLU A 82 15.94 -8.69 10.52
CA GLU A 82 15.24 -7.77 11.41
C GLU A 82 15.69 -6.30 11.24
N GLY A 83 16.98 -6.07 10.96
CA GLY A 83 17.51 -4.73 10.71
C GLY A 83 16.96 -4.12 9.42
N LEU A 84 16.85 -4.93 8.36
CA LEU A 84 16.25 -4.52 7.11
C LEU A 84 14.76 -4.19 7.27
N TRP A 85 13.99 -5.04 7.98
CA TRP A 85 12.58 -4.75 8.30
C TRP A 85 12.40 -3.42 9.04
N ASN A 86 13.27 -3.14 10.02
CA ASN A 86 13.21 -1.91 10.80
C ASN A 86 13.69 -0.68 10.03
N SER A 87 14.32 -0.85 8.87
CA SER A 87 14.79 0.26 8.02
C SER A 87 13.69 0.84 7.13
N TRP A 88 12.63 0.08 6.87
CA TRP A 88 11.53 0.49 6.01
C TRP A 88 10.48 1.24 6.81
N ALA A 89 10.20 2.48 6.40
CA ALA A 89 9.16 3.28 7.05
C ALA A 89 7.77 2.89 6.54
N THR A 90 7.68 2.47 5.27
CA THR A 90 6.42 2.17 4.58
C THR A 90 6.55 0.93 3.70
N LEU A 91 5.41 0.39 3.24
CA LEU A 91 5.39 -0.69 2.26
C LEU A 91 6.00 -0.27 0.91
N SER A 92 5.87 1.00 0.52
CA SER A 92 6.56 1.53 -0.67
C SER A 92 8.08 1.44 -0.54
N ASP A 93 8.64 1.69 0.65
CA ASP A 93 10.09 1.54 0.88
C ASP A 93 10.52 0.08 0.73
N ALA A 94 9.71 -0.84 1.27
CA ALA A 94 9.94 -2.27 1.13
C ALA A 94 9.87 -2.71 -0.34
N ALA A 95 8.80 -2.35 -1.05
CA ALA A 95 8.63 -2.68 -2.46
C ALA A 95 9.76 -2.11 -3.33
N ALA A 96 10.17 -0.86 -3.09
CA ALA A 96 11.29 -0.26 -3.81
C ALA A 96 12.61 -0.98 -3.53
N HIS A 97 12.86 -1.40 -2.28
CA HIS A 97 14.06 -2.17 -1.95
C HIS A 97 14.05 -3.55 -2.62
N LEU A 98 12.91 -4.24 -2.61
CA LEU A 98 12.74 -5.53 -3.26
C LEU A 98 12.97 -5.39 -4.76
N ASP A 99 12.33 -4.44 -5.43
CA ASP A 99 12.46 -4.23 -6.88
C ASP A 99 13.92 -4.05 -7.32
N GLN A 100 14.71 -3.30 -6.54
CA GLN A 100 16.12 -3.05 -6.82
C GLN A 100 17.05 -4.25 -6.58
N ASN A 101 16.64 -5.21 -5.73
CA ASN A 101 17.49 -6.32 -5.30
C ASN A 101 16.94 -7.71 -5.71
N SER A 102 15.78 -7.74 -6.34
CA SER A 102 15.13 -8.97 -6.81
C SER A 102 16.00 -9.64 -7.87
N SER A 103 16.15 -10.96 -7.77
CA SER A 103 16.72 -11.74 -8.85
C SER A 103 15.58 -12.26 -9.75
N PRO A 104 15.68 -12.14 -11.09
CA PRO A 104 14.69 -12.71 -12.00
C PRO A 104 14.71 -14.24 -12.03
#